data_AF-A0A8C4R4Z2-F1
#
_entry.id   AF-A0A8C4R4Z2-F1
#
_cell.length_a   1.000
_cell.length_b   1.000
_cell.length_c   1.000
_cell.angle_alpha   90.00
_cell.angle_beta   90.00
_cell.angle_gamma   90.00
#
_symmetry.space_group_name_H-M   'P 1'
#
loop_
_entity.id
_entity.type
_entity.pdbx_description
1 polymer ?
#
loop_
_entity_poly.entity_id
_entity_poly.type
_entity_poly.pdbx_seq_one_letter_code
_entity_poly.pdbx_strand_id
1 'polypeptide(L)'
;MKSMKEDLHKNLENDTGETTHETKMPAFKDAIIPTIPPEELEQRITREKHERNLRHDLAFCTIFVTLLLLMCYGQVESNSFLVHKVMKKNFIAAFKKVNNTQSYWSWIDKTVLPNFFPENHNESYAQISSKMPLMKDLHSHRIGTIRIMQIRKSPVQLSCKNAVIEKGCIQEMLKWQQDTNKYSEGWTRYKSSSNSFGYEAWQPWPVEQTSINPFFVIGYMTLSYKIHVFRLYELDYAAHLVTNVAYGAFILLLLYMVVSMATKAARSRSKYLCHVSTWAELVLFSLGLGTISIFYLKNTSGKHSLSTIRNSPWTSELLNFIILSRQCTDFNAILVFLTSFKIFGLLGMTHWLRPMVKSVVLCGEIMRSFSFIFLFVLVGYSLLFWGIFGYWFQRYNTLSNSLTSTMAALLGKSDFRDLYSHGGSMAASLYLIFMFSFAILLFDLGILLVSEATSKAFKEDCDPSDAPRLMGNRFQTLFDMLRGSNKRSNKS
;
A
#
# COMPACT_ATOMS: atom_id res chain seq x y z
N MET A 1 -47.43 25.11 17.84
CA MET A 1 -47.39 26.60 17.87
C MET A 1 -48.79 27.13 17.52
N LYS A 2 -49.77 26.82 18.37
CA LYS A 2 -51.21 27.04 18.13
C LYS A 2 -51.83 27.92 19.24
N SER A 3 -50.99 28.69 19.94
CA SER A 3 -51.30 29.52 21.12
C SER A 3 -50.90 30.99 20.94
N MET A 4 -50.55 31.41 19.72
CA MET A 4 -50.06 32.77 19.42
C MET A 4 -50.95 33.48 18.39
N LYS A 5 -52.20 33.01 18.23
CA LYS A 5 -53.18 33.55 17.29
C LYS A 5 -54.42 34.15 17.97
N GLU A 6 -54.53 34.03 19.30
CA GLU A 6 -55.67 34.53 20.08
C GLU A 6 -55.42 35.89 20.76
N ASP A 7 -54.15 36.31 20.91
CA ASP A 7 -53.83 37.60 21.55
C ASP A 7 -53.87 38.80 20.59
N LEU A 8 -54.02 38.57 19.28
CA LEU A 8 -54.07 39.66 18.29
C LEU A 8 -55.49 40.20 18.04
N HIS A 9 -56.53 39.52 18.53
CA HIS A 9 -57.92 39.91 18.29
C HIS A 9 -58.59 40.69 19.43
N LYS A 10 -57.87 40.98 20.53
CA LYS A 10 -58.44 41.69 21.70
C LYS A 10 -58.08 43.17 21.85
N ASN A 11 -57.27 43.74 20.94
CA ASN A 11 -56.85 45.14 21.04
C ASN A 11 -57.51 46.05 19.98
N LEU A 12 -58.64 45.65 19.40
CA LEU A 12 -59.31 46.39 18.32
C LEU A 12 -60.66 47.02 18.70
N GLU A 13 -61.04 46.96 19.97
CA GLU A 13 -62.17 47.71 20.52
C GLU A 13 -61.74 48.36 21.83
N ASN A 14 -61.18 49.57 21.75
CA ASN A 14 -61.16 50.62 22.78
C ASN A 14 -60.15 51.70 22.34
N ASP A 15 -60.60 52.67 21.54
CA ASP A 15 -60.57 54.08 21.97
C ASP A 15 -61.20 54.97 20.89
N THR A 16 -62.39 55.47 21.20
CA THR A 16 -63.01 56.64 20.56
C THR A 16 -62.58 57.87 21.35
N GLY A 17 -61.87 58.81 20.72
CA GLY A 17 -61.55 60.10 21.32
C GLY A 17 -60.83 61.04 20.35
N GLU A 18 -61.52 62.12 19.98
CA GLU A 18 -61.06 63.23 19.12
C GLU A 18 -59.74 63.87 19.56
N THR A 19 -58.91 64.28 18.59
CA THR A 19 -58.64 65.71 18.31
C THR A 19 -57.75 65.87 17.08
N THR A 20 -58.19 66.76 16.20
CA THR A 20 -57.56 67.19 14.95
C THR A 20 -56.25 67.92 15.18
N HIS A 21 -55.16 67.46 14.55
CA HIS A 21 -54.11 68.33 14.01
C HIS A 21 -53.48 67.68 12.78
N GLU A 22 -53.67 68.33 11.63
CA GLU A 22 -52.98 68.00 10.40
C GLU A 22 -51.47 68.13 10.58
N THR A 23 -50.75 67.05 10.35
CA THR A 23 -49.33 67.13 9.97
C THR A 23 -49.07 66.03 8.95
N LYS A 24 -49.00 66.43 7.67
CA LYS A 24 -48.53 65.58 6.58
C LYS A 24 -47.09 65.13 6.87
N MET A 25 -46.88 63.84 7.06
CA MET A 25 -45.60 63.18 6.79
C MET A 25 -45.84 61.80 6.14
N PRO A 26 -44.96 61.40 5.21
CA PRO A 26 -45.29 60.52 4.10
C PRO A 26 -45.35 59.04 4.49
N ALA A 27 -46.04 58.27 3.65
CA ALA A 27 -46.18 56.83 3.71
C ALA A 27 -44.86 56.11 4.00
N PHE A 28 -44.81 55.40 5.12
CA PHE A 28 -43.85 54.33 5.39
C PHE A 28 -44.20 53.11 4.52
N LYS A 29 -44.03 53.27 3.20
CA LYS A 29 -43.87 52.15 2.28
C LYS A 29 -42.37 51.87 2.20
N ASP A 30 -42.06 50.57 2.21
CA ASP A 30 -40.76 50.00 1.87
C ASP A 30 -39.73 49.98 3.01
N ALA A 31 -40.06 49.25 4.07
CA ALA A 31 -39.04 48.44 4.73
C ALA A 31 -38.60 47.34 3.75
N ILE A 32 -37.65 47.69 2.89
CA ILE A 32 -36.98 46.77 1.96
C ILE A 32 -36.25 45.74 2.83
N ILE A 33 -36.93 44.63 3.16
CA ILE A 33 -36.23 43.37 3.37
C ILE A 33 -35.53 43.13 2.04
N PRO A 34 -34.19 43.09 1.95
CA PRO A 34 -33.54 42.75 0.69
C PRO A 34 -33.96 41.32 0.36
N THR A 35 -34.96 41.19 -0.51
CA THR A 35 -35.35 39.94 -1.12
C THR A 35 -34.17 39.54 -1.99
N ILE A 36 -33.31 38.68 -1.44
CA ILE A 36 -32.23 38.04 -2.18
C ILE A 36 -32.84 37.48 -3.47
N PRO A 37 -32.29 37.81 -4.66
CA PRO A 37 -32.81 37.31 -5.92
C PRO A 37 -32.97 35.77 -5.86
N PRO A 38 -34.05 35.19 -6.40
CA PRO A 38 -34.31 33.75 -6.30
C PRO A 38 -33.14 32.90 -6.82
N GLU A 39 -32.41 33.41 -7.82
CA GLU A 39 -31.22 32.78 -8.39
C GLU A 39 -30.03 32.72 -7.41
N GLU A 40 -29.79 33.77 -6.62
CA GLU A 40 -28.75 33.76 -5.58
C GLU A 40 -29.11 32.85 -4.40
N LEU A 41 -30.40 32.76 -4.05
CA LEU A 41 -30.88 31.90 -2.97
C LEU A 41 -30.72 30.41 -3.35
N GLU A 42 -31.04 30.03 -4.58
CA GLU A 42 -30.82 28.67 -5.09
C GLU A 42 -29.34 28.29 -5.12
N GLN A 43 -28.47 29.22 -5.51
CA GLN A 43 -27.02 29.03 -5.45
C GLN A 43 -26.51 28.84 -4.01
N ARG A 44 -27.02 29.62 -3.05
CA ARG A 44 -26.67 29.48 -1.62
C ARG A 44 -27.12 28.13 -1.06
N ILE A 45 -28.37 27.71 -1.33
CA ILE A 45 -28.90 26.40 -0.88
C ILE A 45 -28.07 25.25 -1.48
N THR A 46 -27.69 25.37 -2.75
CA THR A 46 -26.86 24.35 -3.43
C THR A 46 -25.46 24.27 -2.83
N ARG A 47 -24.84 25.42 -2.51
CA ARG A 47 -23.54 25.48 -1.82
C ARG A 47 -23.61 24.85 -0.43
N GLU A 48 -24.61 25.19 0.37
CA GLU A 48 -24.79 24.63 1.72
C GLU A 48 -25.01 23.11 1.69
N LYS A 49 -25.81 22.62 0.74
CA LYS A 49 -26.03 21.18 0.53
C LYS A 49 -24.75 20.47 0.11
N HIS A 50 -23.98 21.08 -0.79
CA HIS A 50 -22.68 20.56 -1.22
C HIS A 50 -21.68 20.46 -0.06
N GLU A 51 -21.58 21.51 0.77
CA GLU A 51 -20.71 21.51 1.95
C GLU A 51 -21.14 20.48 3.00
N ARG A 52 -22.45 20.31 3.21
CA ARG A 52 -22.97 19.29 4.14
C ARG A 52 -22.62 17.88 3.67
N ASN A 53 -22.80 17.59 2.38
CA ASN A 53 -22.42 16.30 1.81
C ASN A 53 -20.91 16.07 1.93
N LEU A 54 -20.10 17.10 1.68
CA LEU A 54 -18.65 17.04 1.85
C LEU A 54 -18.25 16.71 3.30
N ARG A 55 -18.83 17.40 4.28
CA ARG A 55 -18.55 17.12 5.71
C ARG A 55 -18.92 15.70 6.08
N HIS A 56 -20.05 15.21 5.57
CA HIS A 56 -20.48 13.83 5.77
C HIS A 56 -19.47 12.84 5.16
N ASP A 57 -19.04 13.04 3.92
CA ASP A 57 -18.08 12.17 3.24
C ASP A 57 -16.70 12.19 3.92
N LEU A 58 -16.27 13.35 4.41
CA LEU A 58 -15.05 13.50 5.19
C LEU A 58 -15.15 12.74 6.52
N ALA A 59 -16.23 12.94 7.28
CA ALA A 59 -16.46 12.25 8.55
C ALA A 59 -16.54 10.72 8.35
N PHE A 60 -17.21 10.26 7.30
CA PHE A 60 -17.23 8.84 6.95
C PHE A 60 -15.82 8.32 6.66
N CYS A 61 -15.04 9.03 5.84
CA CYS A 61 -13.68 8.59 5.50
C CYS A 61 -12.73 8.60 6.70
N THR A 62 -12.85 9.57 7.61
CA THR A 62 -12.03 9.59 8.83
C THR A 62 -12.38 8.42 9.75
N ILE A 63 -13.68 8.11 9.94
CA ILE A 63 -14.12 6.93 10.70
C ILE A 63 -13.63 5.63 10.02
N PHE A 64 -13.73 5.54 8.70
CA PHE A 64 -13.28 4.38 7.94
C PHE A 64 -11.77 4.14 8.09
N VAL A 65 -10.96 5.19 7.96
CA VAL A 65 -9.49 5.10 8.04
C VAL A 65 -9.04 4.82 9.47
N THR A 66 -9.67 5.43 10.48
CA THR A 66 -9.34 5.16 11.88
C THR A 66 -9.62 3.71 12.26
N LEU A 67 -10.76 3.15 11.84
CA LEU A 67 -11.06 1.73 12.03
C LEU A 67 -10.08 0.83 11.27
N LEU A 68 -9.75 1.19 10.03
CA LEU A 68 -8.77 0.43 9.22
C LEU A 68 -7.38 0.43 9.87
N LEU A 69 -6.93 1.56 10.42
CA LEU A 69 -5.67 1.65 11.15
C LEU A 69 -5.70 0.81 12.44
N LEU A 70 -6.82 0.81 13.17
CA LEU A 70 -7.00 -0.04 14.36
C LEU A 70 -6.90 -1.53 14.00
N MET A 71 -7.53 -1.95 12.90
CA MET A 71 -7.43 -3.32 12.39
C MET A 71 -5.98 -3.67 12.02
N CYS A 72 -5.28 -2.78 11.31
CA CYS A 72 -3.88 -2.99 10.94
C CYS A 72 -2.98 -3.10 12.18
N TYR A 73 -3.21 -2.25 13.19
CA TYR A 73 -2.46 -2.27 14.44
C TYR A 73 -2.65 -3.59 15.20
N GLY A 74 -3.87 -4.12 15.26
CA GLY A 74 -4.14 -5.44 15.87
C GLY A 74 -3.41 -6.60 15.19
N GLN A 75 -3.20 -6.51 13.87
CA GLN A 75 -2.54 -7.57 13.10
C GLN A 75 -1.00 -7.51 13.13
N VAL A 76 -0.40 -6.34 13.38
CA VAL A 76 1.05 -6.16 13.33
C VAL A 76 1.68 -6.41 14.70
N GLU A 77 2.72 -7.25 14.73
CA GLU A 77 3.51 -7.48 15.93
C GLU A 77 4.47 -6.29 16.18
N SER A 78 4.47 -5.75 17.41
CA SER A 78 5.26 -4.56 17.77
C SER A 78 6.76 -4.79 17.59
N ASN A 79 7.24 -5.99 17.93
CA ASN A 79 8.64 -6.39 17.82
C ASN A 79 9.00 -7.02 16.46
N SER A 80 8.11 -6.98 15.48
CA SER A 80 8.32 -7.63 14.16
C SER A 80 9.62 -7.18 13.48
N PHE A 81 9.94 -5.89 13.53
CA PHE A 81 11.16 -5.34 12.96
C PHE A 81 12.42 -5.90 13.65
N LEU A 82 12.42 -5.98 14.98
CA LEU A 82 13.57 -6.47 15.75
C LEU A 82 13.81 -7.95 15.47
N VAL A 83 12.75 -8.77 15.47
CA VAL A 83 12.82 -10.19 15.12
C VAL A 83 13.39 -10.38 13.71
N HIS A 84 12.88 -9.63 12.73
CA HIS A 84 13.39 -9.69 11.36
C HIS A 84 14.88 -9.31 11.29
N LYS A 85 15.31 -8.28 12.02
CA LYS A 85 16.70 -7.82 12.07
C LYS A 85 17.63 -8.88 12.65
N VAL A 86 17.24 -9.53 13.75
CA VAL A 86 18.01 -10.62 14.38
C VAL A 86 18.13 -11.81 13.43
N MET A 87 17.03 -12.23 12.80
CA MET A 87 17.03 -13.31 11.81
C MET A 87 17.95 -13.00 10.63
N LYS A 88 17.89 -11.77 10.11
CA LYS A 88 18.77 -11.33 9.02
C LYS A 88 20.25 -11.34 9.43
N LYS A 89 20.57 -10.89 10.64
CA LYS A 89 21.94 -10.89 11.16
C LYS A 89 22.48 -12.31 11.30
N ASN A 90 21.70 -13.23 11.85
CA ASN A 90 22.14 -14.59 12.18
C ASN A 90 22.30 -15.47 10.94
N PHE A 91 21.42 -15.36 9.95
CA PHE A 91 21.41 -16.25 8.79
C PHE A 91 21.96 -15.62 7.50
N ILE A 92 21.62 -14.36 7.22
CA ILE A 92 21.79 -13.77 5.88
C ILE A 92 23.20 -13.20 5.66
N ALA A 93 23.89 -12.76 6.71
CA ALA A 93 25.23 -12.19 6.58
C ALA A 93 26.24 -13.19 5.96
N ALA A 94 26.21 -14.44 6.41
CA ALA A 94 27.03 -15.53 5.85
C ALA A 94 26.46 -16.03 4.51
N PHE A 95 25.14 -16.07 4.36
CA PHE A 95 24.45 -16.51 3.15
C PHE A 95 24.85 -15.72 1.90
N LYS A 96 25.08 -14.40 2.03
CA LYS A 96 25.51 -13.55 0.92
C LYS A 96 26.89 -13.91 0.34
N LYS A 97 27.72 -14.66 1.08
CA LYS A 97 29.07 -15.05 0.65
C LYS A 97 29.10 -16.39 -0.08
N VAL A 98 27.97 -17.08 -0.18
CA VAL A 98 27.88 -18.43 -0.72
C VAL A 98 27.78 -18.35 -2.25
N ASN A 99 28.73 -18.98 -2.95
CA ASN A 99 28.81 -18.96 -4.43
C ASN A 99 28.83 -20.37 -5.05
N ASN A 100 29.31 -21.37 -4.32
CA ASN A 100 29.51 -22.74 -4.79
C ASN A 100 28.73 -23.74 -3.94
N THR A 101 28.47 -24.94 -4.47
CA THR A 101 27.79 -26.03 -3.74
C THR A 101 28.50 -26.41 -2.44
N GLN A 102 29.84 -26.45 -2.43
CA GLN A 102 30.60 -26.74 -1.20
C GLN A 102 30.46 -25.61 -0.16
N SER A 103 30.46 -24.35 -0.61
CA SER A 103 30.23 -23.21 0.27
C SER A 103 28.81 -23.20 0.84
N TYR A 104 27.83 -23.73 0.10
CA TYR A 104 26.43 -23.86 0.55
C TYR A 104 26.31 -24.87 1.68
N TRP A 105 26.88 -26.06 1.53
CA TRP A 105 26.91 -27.06 2.59
C TRP A 105 27.70 -26.59 3.80
N SER A 106 28.84 -25.92 3.59
CA SER A 106 29.61 -25.28 4.66
C SER A 106 28.82 -24.20 5.40
N TRP A 107 27.99 -23.43 4.70
CA TRP A 107 27.08 -22.45 5.32
C TRP A 107 25.97 -23.12 6.15
N ILE A 108 25.39 -24.23 5.66
CA ILE A 108 24.42 -25.01 6.44
C ILE A 108 25.08 -25.50 7.74
N ASP A 109 26.22 -26.15 7.61
CA ASP A 109 26.93 -26.79 8.72
C ASP A 109 27.41 -25.77 9.77
N LYS A 110 28.01 -24.66 9.32
CA LYS A 110 28.62 -23.67 10.24
C LYS A 110 27.68 -22.56 10.71
N THR A 111 26.60 -22.29 9.98
CA THR A 111 25.69 -21.17 10.29
C THR A 111 24.29 -21.65 10.61
N VAL A 112 23.68 -22.47 9.75
CA VAL A 112 22.25 -22.84 9.90
C VAL A 112 22.07 -23.78 11.09
N LEU A 113 22.81 -24.90 11.13
CA LEU A 113 22.65 -25.91 12.17
C LEU A 113 22.95 -25.34 13.57
N PRO A 114 24.05 -24.62 13.83
CA PRO A 114 24.34 -24.11 15.18
C PRO A 114 23.38 -23.00 15.62
N ASN A 115 22.77 -22.27 14.67
CA ASN A 115 21.78 -21.24 15.01
C ASN A 115 20.43 -21.85 15.41
N PHE A 116 20.01 -22.94 14.77
CA PHE A 116 18.74 -23.62 15.06
C PHE A 116 18.87 -24.72 16.12
N PHE A 117 20.06 -25.29 16.29
CA PHE A 117 20.40 -26.37 17.21
C PHE A 117 21.69 -25.98 17.93
N PRO A 118 21.66 -25.02 18.87
CA PRO A 118 22.87 -24.64 19.59
C PRO A 118 23.28 -25.77 20.55
N GLU A 119 24.54 -26.17 20.45
CA GLU A 119 25.20 -27.10 21.37
C GLU A 119 25.59 -26.35 22.64
N ASN A 120 24.65 -26.16 23.56
CA ASN A 120 24.92 -25.54 24.85
C ASN A 120 24.93 -26.61 25.96
N HIS A 121 26.07 -26.73 26.67
CA HIS A 121 26.30 -27.71 27.73
C HIS A 121 25.77 -27.29 29.11
N ASN A 122 25.10 -26.13 29.23
CA ASN A 122 24.61 -25.67 30.53
C ASN A 122 23.38 -26.49 30.96
N GLU A 123 23.37 -27.04 32.17
CA GLU A 123 22.27 -27.86 32.71
C GLU A 123 20.92 -27.12 32.67
N SER A 124 20.92 -25.81 32.94
CA SER A 124 19.73 -24.95 32.86
C SER A 124 19.16 -24.86 31.44
N TYR A 125 20.03 -24.86 30.42
CA TYR A 125 19.62 -24.88 29.02
C TYR A 125 19.02 -26.24 28.64
N ALA A 126 19.65 -27.33 29.08
CA ALA A 126 19.16 -28.69 28.81
C ALA A 126 17.74 -28.91 29.38
N GLN A 127 17.45 -28.40 30.57
CA GLN A 127 16.11 -28.48 31.17
C GLN A 127 15.05 -27.71 30.37
N ILE A 128 15.34 -26.48 29.92
CA ILE A 128 14.38 -25.66 29.16
C ILE A 128 14.22 -26.20 27.73
N SER A 129 15.33 -26.57 27.10
CA SER A 129 15.37 -27.15 25.74
C SER A 129 14.65 -28.49 25.64
N SER A 130 14.65 -29.29 26.73
CA SER A 130 13.93 -30.57 26.79
C SER A 130 12.41 -30.44 26.60
N LYS A 131 11.83 -29.30 27.01
CA LYS A 131 10.40 -29.01 26.83
C LYS A 131 10.10 -28.33 25.50
N MET A 132 10.97 -27.40 25.08
CA MET A 132 10.81 -26.70 23.80
C MET A 132 12.18 -26.23 23.28
N PRO A 133 12.64 -26.69 22.10
CA PRO A 133 13.98 -26.40 21.62
C PRO A 133 14.18 -24.90 21.38
N LEU A 134 15.26 -24.32 21.92
CA LEU A 134 15.60 -22.92 21.74
C LEU A 134 16.53 -22.72 20.54
N MET A 135 16.44 -21.54 19.95
CA MET A 135 17.43 -21.05 18.99
C MET A 135 18.62 -20.41 19.72
N LYS A 136 19.69 -20.12 18.99
CA LYS A 136 20.93 -19.53 19.53
C LYS A 136 20.75 -18.20 20.26
N ASP A 137 19.66 -17.47 19.98
CA ASP A 137 19.35 -16.22 20.68
C ASP A 137 18.83 -16.42 22.12
N LEU A 138 18.63 -17.67 22.55
CA LEU A 138 18.15 -18.05 23.89
C LEU A 138 16.78 -17.48 24.28
N HIS A 139 16.07 -16.86 23.34
CA HIS A 139 14.77 -16.24 23.55
C HIS A 139 13.69 -16.81 22.61
N SER A 140 14.08 -17.25 21.42
CA SER A 140 13.14 -17.76 20.44
C SER A 140 13.09 -19.29 20.48
N HIS A 141 11.87 -19.83 20.55
CA HIS A 141 11.65 -21.26 20.45
C HIS A 141 11.51 -21.70 18.99
N ARG A 142 12.16 -22.81 18.65
CA ARG A 142 11.99 -23.47 17.36
C ARG A 142 10.73 -24.35 17.42
N ILE A 143 9.84 -24.16 16.46
CA ILE A 143 8.67 -25.01 16.27
C ILE A 143 9.00 -26.05 15.20
N GLY A 144 8.90 -27.33 15.55
CA GLY A 144 9.28 -28.43 14.65
C GLY A 144 10.79 -28.55 14.40
N THR A 145 11.13 -29.17 13.28
CA THR A 145 12.49 -29.33 12.72
C THR A 145 12.64 -28.50 11.43
N ILE A 146 13.76 -28.66 10.74
CA ILE A 146 14.00 -27.98 9.46
C ILE A 146 13.75 -28.98 8.32
N ARG A 147 13.10 -28.51 7.25
CA ARG A 147 12.90 -29.30 6.02
C ARG A 147 13.74 -28.73 4.89
N ILE A 148 14.52 -29.61 4.26
CA ILE A 148 15.25 -29.30 3.03
C ILE A 148 14.49 -29.97 1.89
N MET A 149 14.03 -29.17 0.93
CA MET A 149 13.35 -29.66 -0.27
C MET A 149 14.28 -29.52 -1.47
N GLN A 150 14.31 -30.54 -2.31
CA GLN A 150 15.11 -30.54 -3.53
C GLN A 150 14.23 -30.92 -4.72
N ILE A 151 14.35 -30.15 -5.80
CA ILE A 151 13.73 -30.44 -7.08
C ILE A 151 14.83 -30.84 -8.05
N ARG A 152 14.58 -31.88 -8.84
CA ARG A 152 15.53 -32.44 -9.82
C ARG A 152 14.86 -32.60 -11.17
N LYS A 153 15.68 -32.76 -12.21
CA LYS A 153 15.27 -33.07 -13.58
C LYS A 153 16.04 -34.30 -14.05
N SER A 154 15.36 -35.21 -14.75
CA SER A 154 15.99 -36.41 -15.29
C SER A 154 16.97 -36.02 -16.39
N PRO A 155 18.15 -36.63 -16.47
CA PRO A 155 19.05 -36.41 -17.60
C PRO A 155 18.33 -36.81 -18.89
N VAL A 156 18.44 -35.96 -19.92
CA VAL A 156 17.95 -36.27 -21.27
C VAL A 156 19.15 -36.65 -22.10
N GLN A 157 19.06 -37.75 -22.85
CA GLN A 157 20.02 -38.03 -23.92
C GLN A 157 19.81 -37.02 -25.04
N LEU A 158 20.52 -35.91 -24.99
CA LEU A 158 20.64 -35.02 -26.15
C LEU A 158 21.79 -35.50 -27.02
N SER A 159 21.49 -35.79 -28.28
CA SER A 159 22.49 -35.73 -29.34
C SER A 159 22.83 -34.26 -29.58
N CYS A 160 23.77 -33.73 -28.79
CA CYS A 160 24.36 -32.42 -29.06
C CYS A 160 25.12 -32.55 -30.38
N LYS A 161 24.64 -31.87 -31.43
CA LYS A 161 25.06 -32.08 -32.82
C LYS A 161 26.57 -32.02 -33.11
N ASN A 162 27.44 -31.61 -32.18
CA ASN A 162 28.90 -31.61 -32.34
C ASN A 162 29.68 -31.94 -31.05
N ALA A 163 29.08 -32.57 -30.04
CA ALA A 163 29.82 -33.01 -28.86
C ALA A 163 29.31 -34.37 -28.40
N VAL A 164 30.15 -35.39 -28.52
CA VAL A 164 29.96 -36.69 -27.88
C VAL A 164 30.16 -36.48 -26.38
N ILE A 165 29.10 -36.05 -25.69
CA ILE A 165 29.09 -35.96 -24.23
C ILE A 165 28.54 -37.30 -23.73
N GLU A 166 29.43 -38.17 -23.26
CA GLU A 166 29.12 -39.51 -22.73
C GLU A 166 28.24 -39.50 -21.47
N LYS A 167 28.08 -38.34 -20.82
CA LYS A 167 27.27 -38.17 -19.62
C LYS A 167 26.17 -37.13 -19.90
N GLY A 168 24.92 -37.60 -19.92
CA GLY A 168 23.75 -36.87 -20.42
C GLY A 168 23.63 -35.39 -19.98
N CYS A 169 23.05 -34.59 -20.88
CA CYS A 169 22.87 -33.15 -20.68
C CYS A 169 21.60 -32.85 -19.87
N ILE A 170 21.67 -31.82 -19.02
CA ILE A 170 20.51 -31.29 -18.29
C ILE A 170 20.17 -29.92 -18.90
N GLN A 171 19.03 -29.83 -19.57
CA GLN A 171 18.47 -28.56 -20.07
C GLN A 171 17.77 -27.78 -18.96
N GLU A 172 17.55 -26.48 -19.20
CA GLU A 172 16.80 -25.58 -18.30
C GLU A 172 15.49 -26.22 -17.79
N MET A 173 15.22 -25.99 -16.50
CA MET A 173 14.09 -26.61 -15.81
C MET A 173 12.77 -25.95 -16.21
N LEU A 174 11.99 -26.62 -17.06
CA LEU A 174 10.58 -26.33 -17.25
C LEU A 174 9.75 -27.05 -16.18
N LYS A 175 8.75 -26.36 -15.62
CA LYS A 175 7.95 -26.79 -14.45
C LYS A 175 7.32 -28.19 -14.59
N TRP A 176 7.05 -28.64 -15.81
CA TRP A 176 6.40 -29.92 -16.12
C TRP A 176 7.37 -31.09 -16.32
N GLN A 177 8.68 -30.83 -16.30
CA GLN A 177 9.73 -31.84 -16.54
C GLN A 177 10.44 -32.27 -15.25
N GLN A 178 9.76 -32.17 -14.11
CA GLN A 178 10.32 -32.57 -12.81
C GLN A 178 10.55 -34.08 -12.77
N ASP A 179 11.71 -34.46 -12.26
CA ASP A 179 12.02 -35.88 -12.08
C ASP A 179 11.32 -36.44 -10.85
N THR A 180 10.71 -37.61 -11.02
CA THR A 180 10.05 -38.38 -9.96
C THR A 180 10.68 -39.77 -9.76
N ASN A 181 11.82 -40.01 -10.40
CA ASN A 181 12.58 -41.25 -10.29
C ASN A 181 13.14 -41.45 -8.89
N LYS A 182 13.35 -42.72 -8.54
CA LYS A 182 14.01 -43.12 -7.29
C LYS A 182 15.52 -43.14 -7.52
N TYR A 183 16.27 -42.49 -6.64
CA TYR A 183 17.72 -42.35 -6.79
C TYR A 183 18.53 -43.24 -5.84
N SER A 184 18.05 -43.47 -4.62
CA SER A 184 18.71 -44.36 -3.65
C SER A 184 17.69 -45.03 -2.73
N GLU A 185 18.17 -45.93 -1.86
CA GLU A 185 17.37 -46.48 -0.76
C GLU A 185 16.84 -45.34 0.14
N GLY A 186 15.59 -45.46 0.58
CA GLY A 186 14.89 -44.42 1.36
C GLY A 186 14.08 -43.40 0.53
N TRP A 187 14.23 -43.33 -0.80
CA TRP A 187 13.42 -42.44 -1.64
C TRP A 187 12.01 -43.01 -1.88
N THR A 188 10.99 -42.37 -1.31
CA THR A 188 9.58 -42.69 -1.56
C THR A 188 8.99 -41.77 -2.63
N ARG A 189 8.19 -42.32 -3.56
CA ARG A 189 7.43 -41.50 -4.51
C ARG A 189 6.39 -40.68 -3.75
N TYR A 190 6.43 -39.36 -3.88
CA TYR A 190 5.34 -38.51 -3.42
C TYR A 190 4.08 -38.82 -4.23
N LYS A 191 3.10 -39.50 -3.63
CA LYS A 191 1.80 -39.72 -4.24
C LYS A 191 0.96 -38.47 -4.02
N SER A 192 0.68 -37.72 -5.08
CA SER A 192 -0.35 -36.68 -5.05
C SER A 192 -1.68 -37.35 -4.71
N SER A 193 -2.19 -37.15 -3.48
CA SER A 193 -3.48 -37.69 -3.07
C SER A 193 -4.58 -37.13 -3.96
N SER A 194 -5.34 -38.01 -4.60
CA SER A 194 -6.30 -37.70 -5.66
C SER A 194 -7.67 -37.19 -5.17
N ASN A 195 -7.90 -36.98 -3.88
CA ASN A 195 -9.24 -36.72 -3.33
C ASN A 195 -9.34 -35.43 -2.50
N SER A 196 -8.82 -34.34 -3.04
CA SER A 196 -9.33 -33.01 -2.75
C SER A 196 -9.19 -32.19 -4.02
N PHE A 197 -10.29 -31.70 -4.57
CA PHE A 197 -10.26 -30.56 -5.51
C PHE A 197 -9.57 -29.41 -4.78
N GLY A 198 -8.26 -29.34 -4.94
CA GLY A 198 -7.37 -28.44 -4.24
C GLY A 198 -6.16 -28.27 -5.14
N TYR A 199 -6.11 -27.12 -5.78
CA TYR A 199 -5.10 -26.69 -6.73
C TYR A 199 -3.72 -26.52 -6.07
N GLU A 200 -3.13 -27.55 -5.45
CA GLU A 200 -1.92 -27.35 -4.63
C GLU A 200 -0.90 -28.49 -4.65
N ALA A 201 -0.94 -29.38 -5.65
CA ALA A 201 0.17 -30.30 -5.95
C ALA A 201 1.15 -29.77 -7.02
N TRP A 202 0.94 -28.55 -7.54
CA TRP A 202 1.67 -28.03 -8.71
C TRP A 202 2.28 -26.64 -8.51
N GLN A 203 3.03 -26.41 -7.44
CA GLN A 203 3.98 -25.28 -7.37
C GLN A 203 5.21 -25.66 -6.54
N PRO A 204 6.45 -25.28 -6.92
CA PRO A 204 7.47 -24.93 -5.93
C PRO A 204 7.05 -23.61 -5.26
N TRP A 205 5.89 -23.65 -4.60
CA TRP A 205 5.15 -22.55 -3.97
C TRP A 205 4.79 -21.38 -4.91
N PRO A 206 3.67 -20.67 -4.68
CA PRO A 206 3.70 -19.26 -4.99
C PRO A 206 4.82 -18.74 -4.10
N VAL A 207 5.61 -17.82 -4.64
CA VAL A 207 6.49 -16.94 -3.86
C VAL A 207 5.83 -16.70 -2.50
N GLU A 208 6.59 -16.66 -1.40
CA GLU A 208 6.16 -16.16 -0.08
C GLU A 208 6.34 -17.09 1.17
N GLN A 209 7.58 -17.48 1.48
CA GLN A 209 8.10 -17.74 2.86
C GLN A 209 9.62 -17.98 2.84
N THR A 210 10.28 -18.19 4.01
CA THR A 210 11.74 -18.41 4.21
C THR A 210 12.27 -19.61 3.46
N SER A 211 12.28 -19.46 2.15
CA SER A 211 12.79 -20.43 1.20
C SER A 211 14.16 -19.94 0.83
N ILE A 212 15.18 -20.65 1.32
CA ILE A 212 16.53 -20.49 0.82
C ILE A 212 16.66 -21.43 -0.37
N ASN A 213 16.41 -20.87 -1.56
CA ASN A 213 16.40 -21.65 -2.79
C ASN A 213 17.69 -21.37 -3.55
N PRO A 214 18.65 -22.32 -3.58
CA PRO A 214 19.66 -22.34 -4.61
C PRO A 214 19.00 -22.84 -5.90
N PHE A 215 18.87 -21.98 -6.91
CA PHE A 215 18.59 -22.44 -8.27
C PHE A 215 19.91 -22.65 -9.01
N PHE A 216 20.03 -23.79 -9.68
CA PHE A 216 21.16 -24.12 -10.54
C PHE A 216 20.69 -24.11 -11.99
N VAL A 217 21.21 -23.18 -12.77
CA VAL A 217 21.09 -23.16 -14.23
C VAL A 217 22.50 -22.85 -14.76
N ILE A 218 23.06 -23.75 -15.57
CA ILE A 218 24.37 -23.58 -16.23
C ILE A 218 25.56 -23.50 -15.23
N GLY A 219 25.53 -24.28 -14.13
CA GLY A 219 26.62 -24.31 -13.14
C GLY A 219 26.73 -23.07 -12.22
N TYR A 220 25.86 -22.08 -12.40
CA TYR A 220 25.75 -20.92 -11.51
C TYR A 220 24.70 -21.16 -10.42
N MET A 221 24.99 -20.74 -9.19
CA MET A 221 24.08 -20.83 -8.04
C MET A 221 23.50 -19.45 -7.74
N THR A 222 22.18 -19.28 -7.89
CA THR A 222 21.48 -18.08 -7.42
C THR A 222 20.78 -18.34 -6.10
N LEU A 223 20.88 -17.38 -5.19
CA LEU A 223 20.42 -17.49 -3.82
C LEU A 223 19.29 -16.49 -3.56
N SER A 224 18.18 -16.99 -3.03
CA SER A 224 17.05 -16.17 -2.57
C SER A 224 16.72 -16.52 -1.12
N TYR A 225 16.22 -15.57 -0.34
CA TYR A 225 15.73 -15.79 1.02
C TYR A 225 14.52 -14.90 1.28
N LYS A 226 13.64 -15.29 2.20
CA LYS A 226 12.46 -14.48 2.54
C LYS A 226 11.99 -14.64 3.98
N ILE A 227 12.22 -13.66 4.84
CA ILE A 227 11.80 -13.75 6.25
C ILE A 227 10.41 -13.13 6.42
N HIS A 228 9.44 -13.92 6.89
CA HIS A 228 8.10 -13.47 7.22
C HIS A 228 7.87 -13.57 8.72
N VAL A 229 7.41 -12.48 9.34
CA VAL A 229 7.05 -12.43 10.76
C VAL A 229 5.54 -12.31 10.85
N PHE A 230 4.91 -13.16 11.65
CA PHE A 230 3.46 -13.20 11.79
C PHE A 230 3.07 -13.44 13.25
N ARG A 231 1.89 -12.96 13.62
CA ARG A 231 1.26 -13.24 14.91
C ARG A 231 0.35 -14.45 14.76
N LEU A 232 0.70 -15.56 15.42
CA LEU A 232 -0.04 -16.83 15.36
C LEU A 232 -1.29 -16.81 16.27
N TYR A 233 -1.17 -16.22 17.45
CA TYR A 233 -2.26 -16.10 18.42
C TYR A 233 -2.10 -14.79 19.21
N GLU A 234 -3.22 -14.19 19.61
CA GLU A 234 -3.24 -13.04 20.51
C GLU A 234 -3.23 -13.56 21.95
N LEU A 235 -2.12 -13.36 22.66
CA LEU A 235 -1.96 -13.72 24.09
C LEU A 235 -2.89 -12.92 25.00
N ASP A 236 -3.26 -11.72 24.57
CA ASP A 236 -4.12 -10.81 25.31
C ASP A 236 -5.57 -10.92 24.82
N TYR A 237 -6.44 -11.41 25.71
CA TYR A 237 -7.88 -11.53 25.45
C TYR A 237 -8.52 -10.18 25.11
N ALA A 238 -8.05 -9.09 25.75
CA ALA A 238 -8.57 -7.76 25.49
C ALA A 238 -8.22 -7.30 24.06
N ALA A 239 -6.97 -7.50 23.63
CA ALA A 239 -6.54 -7.18 22.27
C ALA A 239 -7.35 -7.96 21.22
N HIS A 240 -7.59 -9.26 21.43
CA HIS A 240 -8.40 -10.07 20.53
C HIS A 240 -9.86 -9.62 20.45
N LEU A 241 -10.43 -9.21 21.58
CA LEU A 241 -11.79 -8.65 21.60
C LEU A 241 -11.84 -7.32 20.83
N VAL A 242 -10.89 -6.42 21.06
CA VAL A 242 -10.81 -5.13 20.34
C VAL A 242 -10.66 -5.34 18.84
N THR A 243 -9.77 -6.25 18.41
CA THR A 243 -9.59 -6.57 16.99
C THR A 243 -10.90 -7.08 16.38
N ASN A 244 -11.58 -8.05 17.00
CA ASN A 244 -12.83 -8.59 16.45
C ASN A 244 -13.96 -7.55 16.41
N VAL A 245 -14.07 -6.70 17.44
CA VAL A 245 -15.05 -5.59 17.45
C VAL A 245 -14.75 -4.60 16.32
N ALA A 246 -13.48 -4.28 16.06
CA ALA A 246 -13.08 -3.41 14.95
C ALA A 246 -13.45 -4.00 13.59
N TYR A 247 -13.20 -5.29 13.36
CA TYR A 247 -13.62 -5.99 12.13
C TYR A 247 -15.15 -6.04 12.01
N GLY A 248 -15.89 -6.20 13.11
CA GLY A 248 -17.35 -6.12 13.16
C GLY A 248 -17.88 -4.74 12.76
N ALA A 249 -17.31 -3.67 13.31
CA ALA A 249 -17.65 -2.29 12.94
C ALA A 249 -17.30 -1.99 11.47
N PHE A 250 -16.19 -2.53 10.97
CA PHE A 250 -15.78 -2.39 9.57
C PHE A 250 -16.78 -3.06 8.60
N ILE A 251 -17.35 -4.22 8.95
CA ILE A 251 -18.42 -4.86 8.16
C ILE A 251 -19.64 -3.93 8.06
N LEU A 252 -20.04 -3.27 9.15
CA LEU A 252 -21.16 -2.30 9.12
C LEU A 252 -20.87 -1.12 8.19
N LEU A 253 -19.63 -0.62 8.17
CA LEU A 253 -19.23 0.44 7.23
C LEU A 253 -19.23 -0.04 5.77
N LEU A 254 -18.85 -1.29 5.50
CA LEU A 254 -18.95 -1.85 4.16
C LEU A 254 -20.40 -2.01 3.71
N LEU A 255 -21.30 -2.45 4.60
CA LEU A 255 -22.74 -2.49 4.31
C LEU A 255 -23.29 -1.10 3.98
N TYR A 256 -22.90 -0.10 4.78
CA TYR A 256 -23.23 1.29 4.47
C TYR A 256 -22.69 1.73 3.10
N MET A 257 -21.44 1.37 2.74
CA MET A 257 -20.87 1.68 1.43
C MET A 257 -21.65 1.02 0.29
N VAL A 258 -22.10 -0.23 0.43
CA VAL A 258 -22.93 -0.90 -0.60
C VAL A 258 -24.25 -0.19 -0.79
N VAL A 259 -24.93 0.17 0.29
CA VAL A 259 -26.21 0.91 0.22
C VAL A 259 -26.00 2.28 -0.41
N SER A 260 -24.94 2.99 -0.03
CA SER A 260 -24.55 4.27 -0.64
C SER A 260 -24.29 4.12 -2.14
N MET A 261 -23.52 3.12 -2.58
CA MET A 261 -23.29 2.86 -4.00
C MET A 261 -24.58 2.49 -4.75
N ALA A 262 -25.43 1.63 -4.17
CA ALA A 262 -26.68 1.22 -4.78
C ALA A 262 -27.67 2.39 -4.95
N THR A 263 -27.77 3.27 -3.96
CA THR A 263 -28.62 4.47 -4.03
C THR A 263 -28.11 5.49 -5.05
N LYS A 264 -26.78 5.70 -5.15
CA LYS A 264 -26.17 6.53 -6.19
C LYS A 264 -26.40 5.94 -7.59
N ALA A 265 -26.26 4.63 -7.74
CA ALA A 265 -26.50 3.91 -9.00
C ALA A 265 -27.98 3.98 -9.41
N ALA A 266 -28.91 3.82 -8.48
CA ALA A 266 -30.36 3.89 -8.76
C ALA A 266 -30.78 5.27 -9.29
N ARG A 267 -30.18 6.36 -8.79
CA ARG A 267 -30.47 7.73 -9.25
C ARG A 267 -29.83 8.08 -10.60
N SER A 268 -28.66 7.53 -10.93
CA SER A 268 -27.85 7.97 -12.08
C SER A 268 -27.64 6.93 -13.20
N ARG A 269 -28.21 5.71 -13.03
CA ARG A 269 -28.23 4.57 -13.97
C ARG A 269 -26.94 4.42 -14.81
N SER A 270 -26.95 4.91 -16.04
CA SER A 270 -25.91 4.65 -17.06
C SER A 270 -24.73 5.62 -17.01
N LYS A 271 -24.90 6.83 -16.46
CA LYS A 271 -23.80 7.81 -16.35
C LYS A 271 -22.88 7.53 -15.16
N TYR A 272 -23.33 6.67 -14.23
CA TYR A 272 -22.60 6.32 -13.01
C TYR A 272 -21.29 5.55 -13.28
N LEU A 273 -21.31 4.60 -14.22
CA LEU A 273 -20.18 3.71 -14.50
C LEU A 273 -19.05 4.37 -15.30
N CYS A 274 -19.29 5.51 -15.95
CA CYS A 274 -18.24 6.24 -16.68
C CYS A 274 -17.40 7.14 -15.77
N HIS A 275 -17.83 7.39 -14.53
CA HIS A 275 -17.14 8.29 -13.63
C HIS A 275 -16.00 7.58 -12.89
N VAL A 276 -14.78 8.12 -12.94
CA VAL A 276 -13.57 7.52 -12.34
C VAL A 276 -13.72 7.27 -10.83
N SER A 277 -14.40 8.16 -10.10
CA SER A 277 -14.65 8.00 -8.66
C SER A 277 -15.49 6.75 -8.34
N THR A 278 -16.38 6.34 -9.25
CA THR A 278 -17.20 5.14 -9.07
C THR A 278 -16.35 3.87 -9.06
N TRP A 279 -15.38 3.77 -9.96
CA TRP A 279 -14.45 2.65 -10.00
C TRP A 279 -13.56 2.61 -8.75
N ALA A 280 -13.14 3.78 -8.25
CA ALA A 280 -12.39 3.85 -7.00
C ALA A 280 -13.21 3.36 -5.80
N GLU A 281 -14.50 3.73 -5.69
CA GLU A 281 -15.39 3.22 -4.63
C GLU A 281 -15.60 1.69 -4.75
N LEU A 282 -15.74 1.17 -5.96
CA LEU A 282 -15.93 -0.26 -6.21
C LEU A 282 -14.67 -1.09 -5.87
N VAL A 283 -13.48 -0.61 -6.23
CA VAL A 283 -12.20 -1.26 -5.90
C VAL A 283 -11.95 -1.25 -4.39
N LEU A 284 -12.27 -0.15 -3.70
CA LEU A 284 -12.17 -0.08 -2.24
C LEU A 284 -13.13 -1.06 -1.55
N PHE A 285 -14.34 -1.19 -2.07
CA PHE A 285 -15.31 -2.14 -1.55
C PHE A 285 -14.87 -3.60 -1.75
N SER A 286 -14.39 -3.95 -2.94
CA SER A 286 -13.93 -5.32 -3.24
C SER A 286 -12.70 -5.72 -2.40
N LEU A 287 -11.75 -4.80 -2.22
CA LEU A 287 -10.61 -5.00 -1.32
C LEU A 287 -11.06 -5.11 0.15
N GLY A 288 -12.03 -4.30 0.57
CA GLY A 288 -12.65 -4.39 1.89
C GLY A 288 -13.23 -5.78 2.17
N LEU A 289 -14.05 -6.31 1.26
CA LEU A 289 -14.56 -7.68 1.36
C LEU A 289 -13.45 -8.73 1.38
N GLY A 290 -12.41 -8.54 0.57
CA GLY A 290 -11.22 -9.40 0.54
C GLY A 290 -10.51 -9.46 1.90
N THR A 291 -10.25 -8.30 2.53
CA THR A 291 -9.59 -8.23 3.85
C THR A 291 -10.37 -8.96 4.93
N ILE A 292 -11.70 -8.81 4.96
CA ILE A 292 -12.58 -9.49 5.94
C ILE A 292 -12.56 -11.00 5.70
N SER A 293 -12.72 -11.42 4.45
CA SER A 293 -12.77 -12.83 4.08
C SER A 293 -11.46 -13.53 4.47
N ILE A 294 -10.32 -12.95 4.12
CA ILE A 294 -9.00 -13.50 4.45
C ILE A 294 -8.76 -13.49 5.96
N PHE A 295 -9.22 -12.46 6.70
CA PHE A 295 -9.09 -12.41 8.15
C PHE A 295 -9.81 -13.59 8.84
N TYR A 296 -11.05 -13.88 8.48
CA TYR A 296 -11.79 -15.00 9.07
C TYR A 296 -11.23 -16.36 8.64
N LEU A 297 -10.80 -16.49 7.38
CA LEU A 297 -10.12 -17.71 6.90
C LEU A 297 -8.80 -17.94 7.64
N LYS A 298 -7.99 -16.89 7.84
CA LYS A 298 -6.77 -16.93 8.64
C LYS A 298 -7.07 -17.35 10.08
N ASN A 299 -8.06 -16.74 10.75
CA ASN A 299 -8.35 -17.03 12.15
C ASN A 299 -8.86 -18.47 12.36
N THR A 300 -9.72 -18.94 11.44
CA THR A 300 -10.21 -20.34 11.45
C THR A 300 -9.06 -21.31 11.22
N SER A 301 -8.20 -21.05 10.25
CA SER A 301 -7.04 -21.88 9.94
C SER A 301 -6.00 -21.87 11.08
N GLY A 302 -5.85 -20.74 11.76
CA GLY A 302 -4.95 -20.61 12.91
C GLY A 302 -5.37 -21.49 14.09
N LYS A 303 -6.67 -21.49 14.43
CA LYS A 303 -7.22 -22.37 15.48
C LYS A 303 -7.01 -23.84 15.16
N HIS A 304 -7.34 -24.24 13.93
CA HIS A 304 -7.14 -25.61 13.46
C HIS A 304 -5.66 -26.01 13.50
N SER A 305 -4.77 -25.14 12.99
CA SER A 305 -3.33 -25.37 13.00
C SER A 305 -2.79 -25.52 14.42
N LEU A 306 -3.27 -24.73 15.38
CA LEU A 306 -2.80 -24.79 16.76
C LEU A 306 -3.13 -26.12 17.44
N SER A 307 -4.35 -26.65 17.23
CA SER A 307 -4.73 -27.98 17.72
C SER A 307 -3.92 -29.09 17.08
N THR A 308 -3.60 -28.95 15.79
CA THR A 308 -2.86 -29.96 15.04
C THR A 308 -1.37 -29.96 15.38
N ILE A 309 -0.73 -28.79 15.53
CA ILE A 309 0.71 -28.66 15.87
C ILE A 309 1.05 -29.37 17.18
N ARG A 310 0.11 -29.39 18.14
CA ARG A 310 0.29 -30.07 19.42
C ARG A 310 0.52 -31.59 19.26
N ASN A 311 -0.15 -32.20 18.29
CA ASN A 311 -0.15 -33.65 18.09
C ASN A 311 0.79 -34.08 16.96
N SER A 312 0.95 -33.23 15.94
CA SER A 312 1.84 -33.43 14.80
C SER A 312 2.40 -32.06 14.37
N PRO A 313 3.69 -31.77 14.61
CA PRO A 313 4.31 -30.49 14.26
C PRO A 313 4.36 -30.18 12.73
N TRP A 314 3.81 -31.07 11.90
CA TRP A 314 4.12 -31.20 10.47
C TRP A 314 2.89 -31.36 9.59
N THR A 315 2.08 -30.32 9.50
CA THR A 315 0.91 -30.33 8.62
C THR A 315 0.97 -29.19 7.62
N SER A 316 0.38 -29.42 6.44
CA SER A 316 0.10 -28.40 5.42
C SER A 316 -0.70 -27.22 5.98
N GLU A 317 -1.40 -27.42 7.08
CA GLU A 317 -2.27 -26.44 7.74
C GLU A 317 -1.50 -25.22 8.26
N LEU A 318 -0.35 -25.42 8.92
CA LEU A 318 0.46 -24.29 9.40
C LEU A 318 0.95 -23.43 8.21
N LEU A 319 1.28 -24.08 7.09
CA LEU A 319 1.75 -23.37 5.90
C LEU A 319 0.64 -22.55 5.26
N ASN A 320 -0.57 -23.11 5.17
CA ASN A 320 -1.77 -22.41 4.73
C ASN A 320 -2.06 -21.21 5.62
N PHE A 321 -1.92 -21.34 6.94
CA PHE A 321 -2.04 -20.21 7.86
C PHE A 321 -1.04 -19.10 7.56
N ILE A 322 0.24 -19.42 7.33
CA ILE A 322 1.26 -18.39 7.08
C ILE A 322 0.99 -17.67 5.75
N ILE A 323 0.59 -18.40 4.70
CA ILE A 323 0.20 -17.80 3.41
C ILE A 323 -1.00 -16.85 3.60
N LEU A 324 -2.04 -17.29 4.32
CA LEU A 324 -3.20 -16.46 4.62
C LEU A 324 -2.84 -15.24 5.46
N SER A 325 -1.94 -15.38 6.44
CA SER A 325 -1.46 -14.25 7.23
C SER A 325 -0.75 -13.21 6.38
N ARG A 326 0.03 -13.66 5.40
CA ARG A 326 0.74 -12.78 4.48
C ARG A 326 -0.21 -12.05 3.55
N GLN A 327 -1.14 -12.77 2.92
CA GLN A 327 -2.18 -12.19 2.08
C GLN A 327 -3.02 -11.17 2.87
N CYS A 328 -3.35 -11.46 4.13
CA CYS A 328 -4.07 -10.52 4.99
C CYS A 328 -3.29 -9.20 5.14
N THR A 329 -1.98 -9.25 5.40
CA THR A 329 -1.15 -8.05 5.51
C THR A 329 -1.05 -7.26 4.20
N ASP A 330 -0.92 -7.96 3.06
CA ASP A 330 -0.78 -7.30 1.76
C ASP A 330 -2.10 -6.64 1.31
N PHE A 331 -3.24 -7.30 1.50
CA PHE A 331 -4.55 -6.70 1.22
C PHE A 331 -4.84 -5.50 2.11
N ASN A 332 -4.54 -5.58 3.41
CA ASN A 332 -4.66 -4.44 4.33
C ASN A 332 -3.78 -3.26 3.89
N ALA A 333 -2.53 -3.52 3.48
CA ALA A 333 -1.62 -2.48 3.01
C ALA A 333 -2.14 -1.79 1.74
N ILE A 334 -2.63 -2.56 0.76
CA ILE A 334 -3.22 -2.02 -0.48
C ILE A 334 -4.47 -1.19 -0.15
N LEU A 335 -5.33 -1.67 0.76
CA LEU A 335 -6.53 -0.96 1.17
C LEU A 335 -6.20 0.36 1.88
N VAL A 336 -5.23 0.37 2.79
CA VAL A 336 -4.73 1.60 3.46
C VAL A 336 -4.15 2.58 2.44
N PHE A 337 -3.40 2.08 1.46
CA PHE A 337 -2.81 2.91 0.42
C PHE A 337 -3.86 3.59 -0.46
N LEU A 338 -4.84 2.84 -0.96
CA LEU A 338 -5.91 3.40 -1.82
C LEU A 338 -6.85 4.32 -1.05
N THR A 339 -7.15 4.02 0.22
CA THR A 339 -7.95 4.90 1.08
C THR A 339 -7.23 6.21 1.35
N SER A 340 -5.90 6.21 1.47
CA SER A 340 -5.10 7.42 1.63
C SER A 340 -5.25 8.38 0.43
N PHE A 341 -5.31 7.88 -0.81
CA PHE A 341 -5.59 8.74 -1.98
C PHE A 341 -6.99 9.36 -1.95
N LYS A 342 -7.99 8.63 -1.44
CA LYS A 342 -9.34 9.17 -1.28
C LYS A 342 -9.36 10.36 -0.32
N ILE A 343 -8.55 10.32 0.75
CA ILE A 343 -8.39 11.45 1.68
C ILE A 343 -7.79 12.67 0.96
N PHE A 344 -6.75 12.50 0.14
CA PHE A 344 -6.17 13.61 -0.63
C PHE A 344 -7.20 14.27 -1.56
N GLY A 345 -8.04 13.47 -2.22
CA GLY A 345 -9.13 14.00 -3.04
C GLY A 345 -10.14 14.84 -2.24
N LEU A 346 -10.48 14.39 -1.03
CA LEU A 346 -11.38 15.11 -0.12
C LEU A 346 -10.75 16.38 0.47
N LEU A 347 -9.44 16.36 0.76
CA LEU A 347 -8.70 17.52 1.26
C LEU A 347 -8.68 18.68 0.26
N GLY A 348 -8.62 18.37 -1.05
CA GLY A 348 -8.73 19.36 -2.13
C GLY A 348 -10.07 20.09 -2.20
N MET A 349 -11.08 19.65 -1.45
CA MET A 349 -12.36 20.34 -1.38
C MET A 349 -12.39 21.41 -0.29
N THR A 350 -11.40 21.42 0.63
CA THR A 350 -11.25 22.50 1.63
C THR A 350 -10.85 23.79 0.94
N HIS A 351 -11.41 24.92 1.40
CA HIS A 351 -11.26 26.21 0.71
C HIS A 351 -9.80 26.67 0.55
N TRP A 352 -8.90 26.27 1.46
CA TRP A 352 -7.49 26.66 1.44
C TRP A 352 -6.61 25.73 0.59
N LEU A 353 -6.94 24.43 0.47
CA LEU A 353 -6.22 23.48 -0.40
C LEU A 353 -6.78 23.40 -1.81
N ARG A 354 -8.00 23.89 -2.05
CA ARG A 354 -8.65 23.81 -3.37
C ARG A 354 -7.81 24.39 -4.51
N PRO A 355 -7.17 25.57 -4.37
CA PRO A 355 -6.30 26.10 -5.42
C PRO A 355 -5.09 25.20 -5.68
N MET A 356 -4.49 24.62 -4.62
CA MET A 356 -3.36 23.70 -4.76
C MET A 356 -3.76 22.41 -5.48
N VAL A 357 -4.91 21.81 -5.13
CA VAL A 357 -5.37 20.58 -5.79
C VAL A 357 -5.80 20.85 -7.23
N LYS A 358 -6.45 21.98 -7.53
CA LYS A 358 -6.74 22.40 -8.90
C LYS A 358 -5.46 22.54 -9.73
N SER A 359 -4.41 23.13 -9.14
CA SER A 359 -3.08 23.24 -9.76
C SER A 359 -2.47 21.86 -10.06
N VAL A 360 -2.59 20.90 -9.13
CA VAL A 360 -2.10 19.52 -9.32
C VAL A 360 -2.88 18.79 -10.42
N VAL A 361 -4.20 18.94 -10.48
CA VAL A 361 -5.04 18.31 -11.51
C VAL A 361 -4.72 18.89 -12.90
N LEU A 362 -4.61 20.21 -13.01
CA LEU A 362 -4.22 20.89 -14.25
C LEU A 362 -2.82 20.47 -14.71
N CYS A 363 -1.88 20.40 -13.78
CA CYS A 363 -0.53 19.88 -14.03
C CYS A 363 -0.57 18.42 -14.48
N GLY A 364 -1.45 17.61 -13.90
CA GLY A 364 -1.62 16.20 -14.26
C GLY A 364 -2.05 15.99 -15.72
N GLU A 365 -2.89 16.87 -16.27
CA GLU A 365 -3.31 16.79 -17.67
C GLU A 365 -2.14 17.04 -18.63
N ILE A 366 -1.32 18.05 -18.34
CA ILE A 366 -0.12 18.41 -19.10
C ILE A 366 0.95 17.31 -18.93
N MET A 367 1.16 16.85 -17.70
CA MET A 367 2.13 15.81 -17.36
C MET A 367 1.76 14.43 -17.91
N ARG A 368 0.48 14.17 -18.24
CA ARG A 368 0.05 12.88 -18.79
C ARG A 368 0.80 12.56 -20.09
N SER A 369 0.93 13.54 -20.99
CA SER A 369 1.67 13.37 -22.25
C SER A 369 3.18 13.22 -22.02
N PHE A 370 3.76 13.97 -21.07
CA PHE A 370 5.17 13.82 -20.69
C PHE A 370 5.47 12.46 -20.06
N SER A 371 4.56 11.93 -19.23
CA SER A 371 4.70 10.62 -18.59
C SER A 371 4.83 9.49 -19.62
N PHE A 372 4.14 9.59 -20.75
CA PHE A 372 4.31 8.64 -21.86
C PHE A 372 5.74 8.68 -22.44
N ILE A 373 6.30 9.88 -22.67
CA ILE A 373 7.67 10.03 -23.18
C ILE A 373 8.68 9.49 -22.16
N PHE A 374 8.52 9.86 -20.89
CA PHE A 374 9.37 9.39 -19.80
C PHE A 374 9.35 7.86 -19.68
N LEU A 375 8.17 7.25 -19.66
CA LEU A 375 8.03 5.78 -19.58
C LEU A 375 8.60 5.09 -20.82
N PHE A 376 8.38 5.65 -22.02
CA PHE A 376 8.94 5.10 -23.25
C PHE A 376 10.47 5.07 -23.22
N VAL A 377 11.11 6.18 -22.83
CA VAL A 377 12.56 6.25 -22.70
C VAL A 377 13.06 5.32 -21.59
N LEU A 378 12.38 5.27 -20.45
CA LEU A 378 12.74 4.39 -19.32
C LEU A 378 12.68 2.92 -19.70
N VAL A 379 11.60 2.48 -20.37
CA VAL A 379 11.44 1.12 -20.86
C VAL A 379 12.47 0.81 -21.94
N GLY A 380 12.74 1.76 -22.85
CA GLY A 380 13.77 1.63 -23.89
C GLY A 380 15.16 1.34 -23.31
N TYR A 381 15.62 2.15 -22.35
CA TYR A 381 16.88 1.86 -21.66
C TYR A 381 16.82 0.57 -20.86
N SER A 382 15.71 0.28 -20.18
CA SER A 382 15.58 -0.96 -19.40
C SER A 382 15.68 -2.21 -20.28
N LEU A 383 15.18 -2.16 -21.52
CA LEU A 383 15.37 -3.22 -22.52
C LEU A 383 16.84 -3.34 -22.96
N LEU A 384 17.54 -2.22 -23.18
CA LEU A 384 18.97 -2.22 -23.50
C LEU A 384 19.82 -2.80 -22.38
N PHE A 385 19.59 -2.38 -21.13
CA PHE A 385 20.30 -2.92 -19.97
C PHE A 385 19.98 -4.41 -19.74
N TRP A 386 18.74 -4.84 -19.96
CA TRP A 386 18.37 -6.26 -19.89
C TRP A 386 19.10 -7.08 -20.97
N GLY A 387 19.12 -6.60 -22.21
CA GLY A 387 19.78 -7.29 -23.32
C GLY A 387 21.31 -7.39 -23.16
N ILE A 388 21.96 -6.32 -22.72
CA ILE A 388 23.43 -6.26 -22.63
C ILE A 388 23.94 -6.88 -21.32
N PHE A 389 23.32 -6.55 -20.19
CA PHE A 389 23.82 -6.90 -18.86
C PHE A 389 23.01 -8.01 -18.16
N GLY A 390 21.86 -8.40 -18.70
CA GLY A 390 20.96 -9.33 -18.02
C GLY A 390 21.51 -10.75 -17.85
N TYR A 391 22.44 -11.16 -18.69
CA TYR A 391 23.14 -12.44 -18.53
C TYR A 391 24.12 -12.40 -17.34
N TRP A 392 24.81 -11.28 -17.14
CA TRP A 392 25.92 -11.17 -16.19
C TRP A 392 25.46 -10.77 -14.79
N PHE A 393 24.42 -9.92 -14.70
CA PHE A 393 24.00 -9.33 -13.45
C PHE A 393 22.55 -9.71 -13.11
N GLN A 394 22.36 -10.29 -11.93
CA GLN A 394 21.04 -10.65 -11.41
C GLN A 394 20.06 -9.45 -11.33
N ARG A 395 20.59 -8.23 -11.14
CA ARG A 395 19.80 -7.00 -11.10
C ARG A 395 19.19 -6.63 -12.46
N TYR A 396 19.74 -7.13 -13.54
CA TYR A 396 19.29 -6.86 -14.89
C TYR A 396 18.76 -8.10 -15.60
N ASN A 397 18.57 -9.24 -14.91
CA ASN A 397 18.27 -10.53 -15.55
C ASN A 397 16.86 -10.66 -16.16
N THR A 398 15.92 -9.86 -15.68
CA THR A 398 14.55 -9.79 -16.17
C THR A 398 14.21 -8.35 -16.46
N LEU A 399 13.26 -8.13 -17.37
CA LEU A 399 12.80 -6.78 -17.70
C LEU A 399 12.34 -6.01 -16.46
N SER A 400 11.63 -6.66 -15.53
CA SER A 400 11.16 -6.04 -14.28
C SER A 400 12.31 -5.64 -13.34
N ASN A 401 13.31 -6.51 -13.18
CA ASN A 401 14.49 -6.19 -12.38
C ASN A 401 15.32 -5.07 -13.03
N SER A 402 15.44 -5.10 -14.36
CA SER A 402 16.11 -4.04 -15.12
C SER A 402 15.39 -2.70 -14.95
N LEU A 403 14.06 -2.65 -15.10
CA LEU A 403 13.23 -1.46 -14.86
C LEU A 403 13.38 -0.92 -13.42
N THR A 404 13.44 -1.82 -12.45
CA THR A 404 13.65 -1.45 -11.04
C THR A 404 15.05 -0.87 -10.82
N SER A 405 16.05 -1.44 -11.47
CA SER A 405 17.45 -1.02 -11.34
C SER A 405 17.72 0.30 -12.08
N THR A 406 17.14 0.51 -13.26
CA THR A 406 17.20 1.80 -13.97
C THR A 406 16.45 2.89 -13.20
N MET A 407 15.27 2.61 -12.65
CA MET A 407 14.55 3.55 -11.79
C MET A 407 15.32 3.87 -10.50
N ALA A 408 15.96 2.88 -9.88
CA ALA A 408 16.81 3.10 -8.71
C ALA A 408 18.05 3.94 -9.04
N ALA A 409 18.63 3.76 -10.24
CA ALA A 409 19.74 4.58 -10.72
C ALA A 409 19.34 6.06 -10.87
N LEU A 410 18.11 6.36 -11.33
CA LEU A 410 17.58 7.72 -11.40
C LEU A 410 17.46 8.38 -10.01
N LEU A 411 17.13 7.60 -8.98
CA LEU A 411 17.09 8.04 -7.59
C LEU A 411 18.49 8.18 -6.95
N GLY A 412 19.56 7.93 -7.71
CA GLY A 412 20.95 8.08 -7.26
C GLY A 412 21.57 6.79 -6.68
N LYS A 413 20.84 5.67 -6.68
CA LYS A 413 21.42 4.37 -6.32
C LYS A 413 22.11 3.76 -7.54
N SER A 414 23.37 4.14 -7.75
CA SER A 414 24.12 3.76 -8.94
C SER A 414 24.78 2.39 -8.81
N ASP A 415 24.59 1.55 -9.83
CA ASP A 415 25.28 0.26 -9.98
C ASP A 415 26.52 0.38 -10.89
N PHE A 416 26.91 1.61 -11.21
CA PHE A 416 27.94 1.95 -12.19
C PHE A 416 29.25 1.19 -12.00
N ARG A 417 29.71 1.01 -10.74
CA ARG A 417 30.96 0.32 -10.44
C ARG A 417 30.95 -1.13 -10.91
N ASP A 418 29.84 -1.82 -10.69
CA ASP A 418 29.68 -3.22 -11.08
C ASP A 418 29.59 -3.32 -12.61
N LEU A 419 28.83 -2.43 -13.26
CA LEU A 419 28.71 -2.39 -14.72
C LEU A 419 30.05 -2.09 -15.41
N TYR A 420 30.81 -1.11 -14.90
CA TYR A 420 32.12 -0.74 -15.45
C TYR A 420 33.13 -1.86 -15.34
N SER A 421 33.11 -2.63 -14.24
CA SER A 421 34.03 -3.75 -14.02
C SER A 421 33.94 -4.85 -15.08
N HIS A 422 32.75 -5.05 -15.68
CA HIS A 422 32.52 -6.08 -16.70
C HIS A 422 32.47 -5.52 -18.13
N GLY A 423 31.75 -4.41 -18.36
CA GLY A 423 31.55 -3.87 -19.70
C GLY A 423 32.52 -2.74 -20.08
N GLY A 424 33.44 -2.37 -19.19
CA GLY A 424 34.47 -1.38 -19.44
C GLY A 424 33.92 -0.05 -19.95
N SER A 425 34.53 0.48 -21.01
CA SER A 425 34.15 1.76 -21.62
C SER A 425 32.75 1.78 -22.21
N MET A 426 32.28 0.66 -22.80
CA MET A 426 30.94 0.54 -23.37
C MET A 426 29.85 0.67 -22.30
N ALA A 427 30.06 0.04 -21.14
CA ALA A 427 29.15 0.19 -20.00
C ALA A 427 29.15 1.61 -19.45
N ALA A 428 30.33 2.23 -19.36
CA ALA A 428 30.44 3.61 -18.90
C ALA A 428 29.72 4.59 -19.84
N SER A 429 29.91 4.47 -21.15
CA SER A 429 29.27 5.35 -22.12
C SER A 429 27.76 5.19 -22.11
N LEU A 430 27.24 3.96 -22.09
CA LEU A 430 25.80 3.72 -22.02
C LEU A 430 25.18 4.29 -20.75
N TYR A 431 25.82 4.09 -19.59
CA TYR A 431 25.35 4.63 -18.32
C TYR A 431 25.38 6.16 -18.27
N LEU A 432 26.44 6.78 -18.82
CA LEU A 432 26.55 8.23 -18.90
C LEU A 432 25.49 8.84 -19.83
N ILE A 433 25.27 8.24 -21.01
CA ILE A 433 24.24 8.67 -21.95
C ILE A 433 22.85 8.53 -21.32
N PHE A 434 22.59 7.42 -20.61
CA PHE A 434 21.36 7.24 -19.83
C PHE A 434 21.17 8.37 -18.81
N MET A 435 22.15 8.59 -17.92
CA MET A 435 22.05 9.62 -16.88
C MET A 435 21.89 11.02 -17.46
N PHE A 436 22.62 11.35 -18.54
CA PHE A 436 22.52 12.65 -19.20
C PHE A 436 21.16 12.85 -19.89
N SER A 437 20.67 11.83 -20.59
CA SER A 437 19.35 11.88 -21.22
C SER A 437 18.22 12.07 -20.20
N PHE A 438 18.31 11.42 -19.04
CA PHE A 438 17.34 11.60 -17.96
C PHE A 438 17.50 12.91 -17.20
N ALA A 439 18.71 13.42 -17.05
CA ALA A 439 18.92 14.75 -16.48
C ALA A 439 18.20 15.81 -17.33
N ILE A 440 18.36 15.78 -18.65
CA ILE A 440 17.65 16.69 -19.57
C ILE A 440 16.12 16.48 -19.47
N LEU A 441 15.66 15.23 -19.54
CA LEU A 441 14.22 14.94 -19.49
C LEU A 441 13.57 15.36 -18.16
N LEU A 442 14.25 15.17 -17.02
CA LEU A 442 13.70 15.48 -15.70
C LEU A 442 13.88 16.96 -15.32
N PHE A 443 15.06 17.53 -15.51
CA PHE A 443 15.35 18.92 -15.10
C PHE A 443 14.81 19.93 -16.11
N ASP A 444 14.95 19.71 -17.42
CA ASP A 444 14.59 20.75 -18.39
C ASP A 444 13.12 20.67 -18.81
N LEU A 445 12.60 19.46 -19.06
CA LEU A 445 11.20 19.30 -19.50
C LEU A 445 10.22 19.17 -18.33
N GLY A 446 10.58 18.40 -17.29
CA GLY A 446 9.71 18.16 -16.13
C GLY A 446 9.44 19.42 -15.30
N ILE A 447 10.49 20.15 -14.92
CA ILE A 447 10.38 21.36 -14.08
C ILE A 447 9.70 22.49 -14.86
N LEU A 448 10.02 22.65 -16.14
CA LEU A 448 9.38 23.66 -17.01
C LEU A 448 7.87 23.45 -17.08
N LEU A 449 7.41 22.21 -17.32
CA LEU A 449 5.99 21.90 -17.42
C LEU A 449 5.25 22.13 -16.10
N VAL A 450 5.86 21.80 -14.96
CA VAL A 450 5.28 22.07 -13.64
C VAL A 450 5.22 23.58 -13.37
N SER A 451 6.27 24.33 -13.71
CA SER A 451 6.30 25.79 -13.57
C SER A 451 5.23 26.47 -14.43
N GLU A 452 5.04 26.02 -15.68
CA GLU A 452 3.99 26.53 -16.56
C GLU A 452 2.59 26.21 -16.04
N ALA A 453 2.36 24.97 -15.61
CA ALA A 453 1.07 24.53 -15.08
C ALA A 453 0.68 25.27 -13.80
N THR A 454 1.63 25.45 -12.88
CA THR A 454 1.39 26.21 -11.65
C THR A 454 1.09 27.68 -11.97
N SER A 455 1.86 28.32 -12.86
CA SER A 455 1.59 29.68 -13.33
C SER A 455 0.19 29.85 -13.93
N LYS A 456 -0.27 28.89 -14.74
CA LYS A 456 -1.63 28.88 -15.31
C LYS A 456 -2.70 28.76 -14.22
N ALA A 457 -2.55 27.83 -13.28
CA ALA A 457 -3.53 27.61 -12.22
C ALA A 457 -3.70 28.84 -11.30
N PHE A 458 -2.59 29.51 -10.95
CA PHE A 458 -2.64 30.75 -10.16
C PHE A 458 -3.30 31.91 -10.91
N LYS A 459 -3.18 31.97 -12.24
CA LYS A 459 -3.83 33.01 -13.05
C LYS A 459 -5.34 32.80 -13.18
N GLU A 460 -5.79 31.56 -13.33
CA GLU A 460 -7.23 31.25 -13.46
C GLU A 460 -8.03 31.45 -12.17
N ASP A 461 -7.43 31.25 -11.00
CA ASP A 461 -8.09 31.56 -9.72
C ASP A 461 -8.03 33.08 -9.38
N CYS A 462 -7.21 33.86 -10.07
CA CYS A 462 -7.24 35.32 -10.04
C CYS A 462 -8.26 35.88 -11.06
N ASP A 463 -9.55 35.62 -10.84
CA ASP A 463 -10.59 36.32 -11.58
C ASP A 463 -10.50 37.84 -11.27
N PRO A 464 -10.64 38.75 -12.25
CA PRO A 464 -10.36 40.19 -12.07
C PRO A 464 -11.29 40.89 -11.08
N SER A 465 -12.37 40.24 -10.66
CA SER A 465 -13.38 40.77 -9.75
C SER A 465 -12.95 40.81 -8.28
N ASP A 466 -11.96 39.99 -7.88
CA ASP A 466 -11.51 39.86 -6.48
C ASP A 466 -10.06 40.32 -6.23
N ALA A 467 -9.28 40.54 -7.29
CA ALA A 467 -7.86 40.90 -7.20
C ALA A 467 -7.55 42.15 -6.36
N PRO A 468 -8.30 43.28 -6.44
CA PRO A 468 -8.01 44.44 -5.60
C PRO A 468 -8.49 44.29 -4.15
N ARG A 469 -9.40 43.35 -3.84
CA ARG A 469 -9.97 43.18 -2.48
C ARG A 469 -9.20 42.18 -1.62
N LEU A 470 -8.58 41.15 -2.20
CA LEU A 470 -7.99 40.06 -1.43
C LEU A 470 -6.58 40.36 -0.91
N MET A 471 -5.74 41.07 -1.69
CA MET A 471 -4.35 41.33 -1.30
C MET A 471 -4.21 42.56 -0.40
N GLY A 472 -5.01 43.61 -0.61
CA GLY A 472 -5.01 44.81 0.23
C GLY A 472 -5.57 44.55 1.63
N ASN A 473 -6.79 44.01 1.72
CA ASN A 473 -7.48 43.91 3.02
C ASN A 473 -6.90 42.84 3.95
N ARG A 474 -6.34 41.73 3.45
CA ARG A 474 -5.76 40.68 4.31
C ARG A 474 -4.39 41.03 4.86
N PHE A 475 -3.56 41.74 4.11
CA PHE A 475 -2.30 42.28 4.66
C PHE A 475 -2.55 43.43 5.63
N GLN A 476 -3.52 44.31 5.35
CA GLN A 476 -3.88 45.41 6.25
C GLN A 476 -4.45 44.91 7.57
N THR A 477 -5.39 43.95 7.56
CA THR A 477 -5.96 43.35 8.78
C THR A 477 -4.92 42.60 9.62
N LEU A 478 -3.94 41.94 8.99
CA LEU A 478 -2.84 41.29 9.70
C LEU A 478 -1.85 42.31 10.28
N PHE A 479 -1.57 43.40 9.57
CA PHE A 479 -0.78 44.53 10.07
C PHE A 479 -1.49 45.27 11.20
N ASP A 480 -2.81 45.46 11.12
CA ASP A 480 -3.62 46.11 12.15
C ASP A 480 -3.77 45.24 13.40
N MET A 481 -3.83 43.92 13.26
CA MET A 481 -3.73 42.99 14.40
C MET A 481 -2.35 43.04 15.07
N LEU A 482 -1.27 43.11 14.29
CA LEU A 482 0.10 43.25 14.81
C LEU A 482 0.34 44.64 15.45
N ARG A 483 -0.27 45.70 14.92
CA ARG A 483 -0.18 47.07 15.45
C ARG A 483 -1.09 47.29 16.65
N GLY A 484 -2.22 46.59 16.74
CA GLY A 484 -3.16 46.60 17.86
C GLY A 484 -2.68 45.86 19.10
N SER A 485 -1.77 44.89 18.96
CA SER A 485 -1.19 44.18 20.11
C SER A 485 -0.25 45.06 20.97
N ASN A 486 0.20 46.22 20.46
CA ASN A 486 1.16 47.08 21.15
C ASN A 486 0.52 48.22 21.97
N LYS A 487 -0.81 48.29 22.05
CA LYS A 487 -1.54 49.33 22.82
C LYS A 487 -2.18 48.87 24.13
N ARG A 488 -2.02 47.59 24.53
CA ARG A 488 -2.55 47.07 25.81
C ARG A 488 -1.52 46.94 26.95
N SER A 489 -0.26 47.35 26.76
CA SER A 489 0.78 47.24 27.80
C SER A 489 1.09 48.51 28.60
N ASN A 490 0.45 49.66 28.32
CA ASN A 490 0.68 50.92 29.06
C ASN A 490 -0.62 51.50 29.62
N LYS A 491 -1.32 50.72 30.45
CA LYS A 491 -2.23 51.21 31.48
C LYS A 491 -2.16 50.28 32.69
N SER A 492 -1.12 50.48 33.51
CA SER A 492 -1.16 50.29 34.96
C SER A 492 -0.44 51.46 35.58
#